data_AF-A0A3R7UTS5-F1
#
_entry.id   AF-A0A3R7UTS5-F1
#
_cell.length_a   1.000
_cell.length_b   1.000
_cell.length_c   1.000
_cell.angle_alpha   90.00
_cell.angle_beta   90.00
_cell.angle_gamma   90.00
#
_symmetry.space_group_name_H-M   'P 1'
#
loop_
_entity.id
_entity.type
_entity.pdbx_description
1 polymer ?
#
loop_
_entity_poly.entity_id
_entity_poly.type
_entity_poly.pdbx_seq_one_letter_code
_entity_poly.pdbx_strand_id
1 'polypeptide(L)'
;MNLTIQTFLQHALAGRDVFNDALEPLLALQDEVREAFGYALQNDEESAKQMEYLFSKPQPFGREEWSIEQRYQATMSLRERLHAAEKLYVVGAGSKTIRTAEFGTQARFIAADGAVGAVDDLSKVLCVVSDGDGAEHLQQAAESSVHIVLHAHGDNLETWNELCTKWASMKSVPSLTLTHQTRTTFSEIHNPGGFTDGDRALCFLHSMGLDLMHVECLGFSTQEVGMWSGATNPVAKLDKLQWMKEAMIRLGVGHHLINYD
;
A
#
# COMPACT_ATOMS: atom_id res chain seq x y z
N MET A 1 -10.31 -37.13 10.96
CA MET A 1 -9.91 -35.72 11.14
C MET A 1 -10.86 -34.89 10.28
N ASN A 2 -11.63 -33.98 10.88
CA ASN A 2 -12.77 -33.32 10.22
C ASN A 2 -12.31 -32.40 9.07
N LEU A 3 -12.98 -32.47 7.92
CA LEU A 3 -12.71 -31.65 6.72
C LEU A 3 -12.60 -30.16 7.07
N THR A 4 -13.48 -29.68 7.96
CA THR A 4 -13.55 -28.28 8.42
C THR A 4 -12.27 -27.82 9.14
N ILE A 5 -11.61 -28.69 9.90
CA ILE A 5 -10.36 -28.36 10.62
C ILE A 5 -9.21 -28.26 9.61
N GLN A 6 -9.22 -29.09 8.58
CA GLN A 6 -8.22 -29.08 7.52
C GLN A 6 -8.34 -27.83 6.64
N THR A 7 -9.57 -27.41 6.33
CA THR A 7 -9.85 -26.13 5.65
C THR A 7 -9.41 -24.95 6.51
N PHE A 8 -9.71 -24.93 7.81
CA PHE A 8 -9.30 -23.84 8.72
C PHE A 8 -7.77 -23.74 8.87
N LEU A 9 -7.07 -24.87 8.96
CA LEU A 9 -5.60 -24.92 8.99
C LEU A 9 -4.95 -24.50 7.67
N GLN A 10 -5.55 -24.84 6.52
CA GLN A 10 -5.07 -24.37 5.21
C GLN A 10 -5.26 -22.85 5.04
N HIS A 11 -6.38 -22.29 5.48
CA HIS A 11 -6.62 -20.83 5.42
C HIS A 11 -5.71 -20.07 6.39
N ALA A 12 -5.47 -20.59 7.60
CA ALA A 12 -4.56 -19.97 8.57
C ALA A 12 -3.08 -19.99 8.13
N LEU A 13 -2.70 -20.88 7.21
CA LEU A 13 -1.36 -20.95 6.62
C LEU A 13 -1.25 -20.09 5.35
N ALA A 14 -2.33 -19.90 4.59
CA ALA A 14 -2.31 -19.17 3.32
C ALA A 14 -1.77 -17.74 3.49
N GLY A 15 -2.18 -16.99 4.52
CA GLY A 15 -1.69 -15.63 4.75
C GLY A 15 -0.20 -15.51 5.09
N ARG A 16 0.44 -16.57 5.61
CA ARG A 16 1.85 -16.55 6.04
C ARG A 16 2.86 -16.86 4.94
N ASP A 17 2.45 -17.47 3.84
CA ASP A 17 3.38 -17.89 2.76
C ASP A 17 3.59 -16.80 1.69
N VAL A 18 2.82 -15.71 1.74
CA VAL A 18 2.88 -14.63 0.74
C VAL A 18 3.94 -13.60 1.06
N PHE A 19 3.96 -13.14 2.31
CA PHE A 19 4.77 -12.02 2.76
C PHE A 19 5.94 -12.53 3.58
N ASN A 20 7.11 -11.95 3.33
CA ASN A 20 8.21 -11.97 4.30
C ASN A 20 7.84 -11.06 5.48
N ASP A 21 8.32 -11.40 6.67
CA ASP A 21 8.19 -10.53 7.84
C ASP A 21 8.82 -9.16 7.57
N ALA A 22 8.15 -8.10 8.03
CA ALA A 22 8.71 -6.76 7.98
C ALA A 22 10.01 -6.69 8.79
N LEU A 23 10.97 -5.90 8.29
CA LEU A 23 12.23 -5.69 8.98
C LEU A 23 11.98 -4.93 10.29
N GLU A 24 12.55 -5.40 11.41
CA GLU A 24 12.37 -4.74 12.71
C GLU A 24 12.72 -3.24 12.69
N PRO A 25 13.77 -2.75 11.99
CA PRO A 25 14.01 -1.31 11.86
C PRO A 25 12.85 -0.52 11.24
N LEU A 26 12.02 -1.13 10.40
CA LEU A 26 10.85 -0.49 9.79
C LEU A 26 9.64 -0.50 10.70
N LEU A 27 9.50 -1.54 11.53
CA LEU A 27 8.48 -1.58 12.59
C LEU A 27 8.80 -0.57 13.69
N ALA A 28 10.07 -0.47 14.08
CA ALA A 28 10.54 0.55 15.02
C ALA A 28 10.31 1.97 14.47
N LEU A 29 10.52 2.20 13.17
CA LEU A 29 10.23 3.49 12.55
C LEU A 29 8.77 3.91 12.74
N GLN A 30 7.81 2.99 12.65
CA GLN A 30 6.41 3.29 12.91
C GLN A 30 6.19 3.79 14.35
N ASP A 31 6.94 3.28 15.34
CA ASP A 31 6.90 3.82 16.70
C ASP A 31 7.48 5.20 16.83
N GLU A 32 8.67 5.39 16.25
CA GLU A 32 9.39 6.64 16.31
C GLU A 32 8.57 7.78 15.67
N VAL A 33 7.89 7.49 14.55
CA VAL A 33 6.97 8.46 13.91
C VAL A 33 5.79 8.75 14.83
N ARG A 34 5.13 7.72 15.39
CA ARG A 34 4.00 7.95 16.31
C ARG A 34 4.42 8.77 17.53
N GLU A 35 5.58 8.50 18.11
CA GLU A 35 6.14 9.28 19.22
C GLU A 35 6.39 10.74 18.79
N ALA A 36 7.02 10.95 17.64
CA ALA A 36 7.37 12.29 17.15
C ALA A 36 6.14 13.18 16.89
N PHE A 37 5.03 12.60 16.42
CA PHE A 37 3.80 13.36 16.12
C PHE A 37 2.71 13.24 17.19
N GLY A 38 2.94 12.45 18.25
CA GLY A 38 1.95 12.20 19.30
C GLY A 38 0.74 11.38 18.82
N TYR A 39 0.92 10.52 17.81
CA TYR A 39 -0.14 9.65 17.29
C TYR A 39 -0.34 8.43 18.19
N ALA A 40 -1.60 8.07 18.43
CA ALA A 40 -1.94 6.94 19.30
C ALA A 40 -1.92 5.62 18.53
N LEU A 41 -1.10 4.66 18.98
CA LEU A 41 -1.09 3.28 18.46
C LEU A 41 -2.49 2.64 18.51
N GLN A 42 -3.30 2.99 19.51
CA GLN A 42 -4.66 2.51 19.68
C GLN A 42 -5.53 2.80 18.45
N ASN A 43 -5.35 3.96 17.79
CA ASN A 43 -6.14 4.33 16.61
C ASN A 43 -5.81 3.38 15.44
N ASP A 44 -4.52 3.09 15.21
CA ASP A 44 -4.09 2.15 14.17
C ASP A 44 -4.60 0.73 14.48
N GLU A 45 -4.59 0.31 15.75
CA GLU A 45 -5.12 -0.99 16.16
C GLU A 45 -6.63 -1.10 15.95
N GLU A 46 -7.39 -0.05 16.25
CA GLU A 46 -8.84 -0.01 16.03
C GLU A 46 -9.18 -0.06 14.54
N SER A 47 -8.47 0.73 13.72
CA SER A 47 -8.60 0.71 12.26
C SER A 47 -8.30 -0.69 11.69
N ALA A 48 -7.21 -1.32 12.12
CA ALA A 48 -6.82 -2.66 11.70
C ALA A 48 -7.83 -3.75 12.12
N LYS A 49 -8.27 -3.74 13.38
CA LYS A 49 -9.30 -4.67 13.90
C LYS A 49 -10.61 -4.52 13.13
N GLN A 50 -11.02 -3.29 12.83
CA GLN A 50 -12.25 -3.04 12.07
C GLN A 50 -12.11 -3.50 10.61
N MET A 51 -10.99 -3.23 9.95
CA MET A 51 -10.73 -3.70 8.59
C MET A 51 -10.77 -5.23 8.52
N GLU A 52 -10.03 -5.93 9.37
CA GLU A 52 -10.05 -7.40 9.42
C GLU A 52 -11.48 -7.93 9.64
N TYR A 53 -12.20 -7.34 10.60
CA TYR A 53 -13.56 -7.76 10.91
C TYR A 53 -14.52 -7.59 9.72
N LEU A 54 -14.54 -6.42 9.08
CA LEU A 54 -15.46 -6.15 7.96
C LEU A 54 -15.15 -7.01 6.73
N PHE A 55 -13.87 -7.27 6.46
CA PHE A 55 -13.42 -8.10 5.33
C PHE A 55 -13.43 -9.62 5.63
N SER A 56 -13.63 -10.02 6.89
CA SER A 56 -13.84 -11.44 7.28
C SER A 56 -15.26 -11.94 7.04
N LYS A 57 -16.20 -11.03 6.74
CA LYS A 57 -17.62 -11.34 6.59
C LYS A 57 -18.13 -10.96 5.19
N PRO A 58 -19.17 -11.66 4.67
CA PRO A 58 -19.78 -11.27 3.41
C PRO A 58 -20.38 -9.86 3.44
N GLN A 59 -20.93 -9.43 4.58
CA GLN A 59 -21.48 -8.09 4.79
C GLN A 59 -20.50 -7.28 5.65
N PRO A 60 -20.37 -5.96 5.42
CA PRO A 60 -21.30 -5.09 4.70
C PRO A 60 -21.05 -4.95 3.19
N PHE A 61 -19.89 -5.37 2.68
CA PHE A 61 -19.52 -5.06 1.28
C PHE A 61 -20.24 -5.93 0.25
N GLY A 62 -20.56 -7.19 0.58
CA GLY A 62 -21.33 -8.07 -0.30
C GLY A 62 -20.61 -8.49 -1.59
N ARG A 63 -19.27 -8.43 -1.62
CA ARG A 63 -18.45 -8.73 -2.81
C ARG A 63 -17.69 -10.04 -2.64
N GLU A 64 -17.98 -11.01 -3.51
CA GLU A 64 -17.27 -12.29 -3.53
C GLU A 64 -15.79 -12.10 -3.89
N GLU A 65 -15.49 -11.13 -4.76
CA GLU A 65 -14.14 -10.76 -5.17
C GLU A 65 -13.27 -10.26 -4.01
N TRP A 66 -13.90 -9.85 -2.89
CA TRP A 66 -13.24 -9.45 -1.66
C TRP A 66 -13.34 -10.50 -0.57
N SER A 67 -13.74 -11.74 -0.86
CA SER A 67 -13.62 -12.83 0.12
C SER A 67 -12.15 -13.10 0.47
N ILE A 68 -11.90 -13.76 1.61
CA ILE A 68 -10.56 -14.15 2.06
C ILE A 68 -9.79 -14.86 0.94
N GLU A 69 -10.41 -15.87 0.32
CA GLU A 69 -9.78 -16.64 -0.76
C GLU A 69 -9.46 -15.77 -1.98
N GLN A 70 -10.41 -14.94 -2.44
CA GLN A 70 -10.18 -14.11 -3.63
C GLN A 70 -9.11 -13.03 -3.39
N ARG A 71 -9.05 -12.43 -2.19
CA ARG A 71 -7.96 -11.51 -1.82
C ARG A 71 -6.61 -12.23 -1.77
N TYR A 72 -6.56 -13.44 -1.22
CA TYR A 72 -5.35 -14.25 -1.20
C TYR A 72 -4.84 -14.54 -2.62
N GLN A 73 -5.73 -15.02 -3.51
CA GLN A 73 -5.37 -15.29 -4.91
C GLN A 73 -4.95 -14.03 -5.66
N ALA A 74 -5.64 -12.90 -5.44
CA ALA A 74 -5.27 -11.62 -6.03
C ALA A 74 -3.89 -11.15 -5.57
N THR A 75 -3.58 -11.32 -4.27
CA THR A 75 -2.27 -10.99 -3.69
C THR A 75 -1.17 -11.88 -4.29
N MET A 76 -1.45 -13.18 -4.47
CA MET A 76 -0.51 -14.10 -5.14
C MET A 76 -0.25 -13.72 -6.60
N SER A 77 -1.31 -13.42 -7.35
CA SER A 77 -1.18 -12.96 -8.73
C SER A 77 -0.43 -11.62 -8.82
N LEU A 78 -0.62 -10.71 -7.87
CA LEU A 78 0.18 -9.49 -7.78
C LEU A 78 1.67 -9.81 -7.55
N ARG A 79 1.99 -10.68 -6.58
CA ARG A 79 3.37 -11.10 -6.31
C ARG A 79 4.03 -11.69 -7.56
N GLU A 80 3.36 -12.60 -8.26
CA GLU A 80 3.87 -13.17 -9.51
C GLU A 80 4.16 -12.09 -10.57
N ARG A 81 3.24 -11.14 -10.77
CA ARG A 81 3.42 -10.03 -11.72
C ARG A 81 4.56 -9.09 -11.33
N LEU A 82 4.75 -8.85 -10.03
CA LEU A 82 5.86 -8.05 -9.52
C LEU A 82 7.21 -8.73 -9.81
N HIS A 83 7.34 -10.03 -9.54
CA HIS A 83 8.56 -10.80 -9.80
C HIS A 83 8.83 -11.01 -11.30
N ALA A 84 7.78 -11.02 -12.14
CA ALA A 84 7.91 -11.14 -13.59
C ALA A 84 8.24 -9.81 -14.30
N ALA A 85 8.14 -8.67 -13.62
CA ALA A 85 8.42 -7.38 -14.22
C ALA A 85 9.93 -7.18 -14.40
N GLU A 86 10.36 -6.87 -15.63
CA GLU A 86 11.77 -6.57 -15.93
C GLU A 86 12.23 -5.28 -15.25
N LYS A 87 11.35 -4.28 -15.17
CA LYS A 87 11.66 -3.00 -14.50
C LYS A 87 10.46 -2.43 -13.77
N LEU A 88 10.66 -2.12 -12.49
CA LEU A 88 9.65 -1.57 -11.60
C LEU A 88 9.98 -0.13 -11.22
N TYR A 89 8.94 0.70 -11.21
CA TYR A 89 9.01 2.10 -10.81
C TYR A 89 8.01 2.34 -9.67
N VAL A 90 8.48 2.85 -8.54
CA VAL A 90 7.61 3.35 -7.47
C VAL A 90 7.41 4.84 -7.67
N VAL A 91 6.15 5.25 -7.78
CA VAL A 91 5.73 6.62 -8.08
C VAL A 91 5.28 7.30 -6.80
N GLY A 92 6.07 8.25 -6.32
CA GLY A 92 5.77 9.11 -5.19
C GLY A 92 5.05 10.39 -5.61
N ALA A 93 4.44 11.07 -4.65
CA ALA A 93 3.58 12.23 -4.88
C ALA A 93 4.28 13.46 -5.48
N GLY A 94 5.61 13.53 -5.42
CA GLY A 94 6.42 14.57 -6.07
C GLY A 94 6.67 14.33 -7.56
N SER A 95 6.08 13.29 -8.16
CA SER A 95 6.27 12.97 -9.57
C SER A 95 5.67 14.04 -10.48
N LYS A 96 6.34 14.33 -11.60
CA LYS A 96 5.69 15.00 -12.74
C LYS A 96 4.83 13.99 -13.50
N THR A 97 4.06 14.43 -14.47
CA THR A 97 3.37 13.53 -15.40
C THR A 97 4.35 12.55 -16.03
N ILE A 98 4.04 11.26 -15.91
CA ILE A 98 4.77 10.12 -16.44
C ILE A 98 4.09 9.69 -17.73
N ARG A 99 4.76 9.93 -18.86
CA ARG A 99 4.38 9.30 -20.12
C ARG A 99 4.98 7.92 -20.20
N THR A 100 4.19 6.90 -19.97
CA THR A 100 4.70 5.52 -19.88
C THR A 100 5.31 5.01 -21.19
N ALA A 101 5.06 5.67 -22.33
CA ALA A 101 5.70 5.40 -23.61
C ALA A 101 7.17 5.82 -23.69
N GLU A 102 7.61 6.71 -22.79
CA GLU A 102 9.02 7.12 -22.64
C GLU A 102 9.84 6.07 -21.87
N PHE A 103 9.16 5.07 -21.30
CA PHE A 103 9.73 3.95 -20.57
C PHE A 103 9.69 2.68 -21.44
N GLY A 104 10.51 1.69 -21.11
CA GLY A 104 10.50 0.40 -21.79
C GLY A 104 9.11 -0.27 -21.77
N THR A 105 8.79 -1.07 -22.78
CA THR A 105 7.48 -1.75 -22.89
C THR A 105 7.19 -2.70 -21.71
N GLN A 106 8.24 -3.20 -21.07
CA GLN A 106 8.16 -4.04 -19.88
C GLN A 106 8.17 -3.25 -18.56
N ALA A 107 8.24 -1.92 -18.60
CA ALA A 107 8.16 -1.08 -17.41
C ALA A 107 6.78 -1.23 -16.75
N ARG A 108 6.79 -1.37 -15.42
CA ARG A 108 5.61 -1.48 -14.58
C ARG A 108 5.71 -0.51 -13.41
N PHE A 109 4.56 -0.02 -12.97
CA PHE A 109 4.48 1.05 -11.98
C PHE A 109 3.73 0.58 -10.74
N ILE A 110 4.20 1.05 -9.58
CA ILE A 110 3.50 1.00 -8.30
C ILE A 110 3.31 2.44 -7.88
N ALA A 111 2.08 2.86 -7.61
CA ALA A 111 1.81 4.24 -7.23
C ALA A 111 1.52 4.34 -5.73
N ALA A 112 2.05 5.37 -5.08
CA ALA A 112 1.68 5.76 -3.74
C ALA A 112 0.46 6.67 -3.80
N ASP A 113 -0.69 6.14 -3.41
CA ASP A 113 -1.94 6.87 -3.23
C ASP A 113 -2.30 7.75 -4.45
N GLY A 114 -2.50 9.06 -4.29
CA GLY A 114 -2.85 10.00 -5.35
C GLY A 114 -1.80 10.10 -6.47
N ALA A 115 -0.56 9.65 -6.24
CA ALA A 115 0.52 9.66 -7.24
C ALA A 115 0.20 8.81 -8.47
N VAL A 116 -0.82 7.94 -8.40
CA VAL A 116 -1.33 7.21 -9.58
C VAL A 116 -1.79 8.17 -10.68
N GLY A 117 -2.25 9.38 -10.33
CA GLY A 117 -2.63 10.43 -11.29
C GLY A 117 -1.46 10.94 -12.15
N ALA A 118 -0.22 10.66 -11.75
CA ALA A 118 0.95 10.98 -12.56
C ALA A 118 1.08 10.06 -13.79
N VAL A 119 0.53 8.84 -13.75
CA VAL A 119 0.75 7.81 -14.78
C VAL A 119 -0.33 7.89 -15.86
N ASP A 120 0.07 8.12 -17.12
CA ASP A 120 -0.88 8.31 -18.23
C ASP A 120 -1.61 7.05 -18.69
N ASP A 121 -1.04 5.87 -18.43
CA ASP A 121 -1.58 4.56 -18.80
C ASP A 121 -1.67 3.64 -17.58
N LEU A 122 -2.89 3.57 -17.01
CA LEU A 122 -3.18 2.73 -15.84
C LEU A 122 -3.01 1.23 -16.10
N SER A 123 -2.99 0.77 -17.35
CA SER A 123 -2.75 -0.64 -17.67
C SER A 123 -1.33 -1.11 -17.31
N LYS A 124 -0.40 -0.16 -17.11
CA LYS A 124 0.97 -0.43 -16.65
C LYS A 124 1.14 -0.33 -15.13
N VAL A 125 0.11 0.10 -14.40
CA VAL A 125 0.13 0.17 -12.94
C VAL A 125 -0.26 -1.19 -12.38
N LEU A 126 0.66 -1.84 -11.65
CA LEU A 126 0.42 -3.16 -11.07
C LEU A 126 -0.42 -3.08 -9.80
N CYS A 127 -0.18 -2.06 -8.97
CA CYS A 127 -0.98 -1.73 -7.82
C CYS A 127 -0.83 -0.25 -7.38
N VAL A 128 -1.79 0.22 -6.58
CA VAL A 128 -1.71 1.47 -5.82
C VAL A 128 -1.68 1.13 -4.33
N VAL A 129 -0.75 1.71 -3.57
CA VAL A 129 -0.64 1.58 -2.12
C VAL A 129 -1.21 2.83 -1.49
N SER A 130 -2.26 2.69 -0.68
CA SER A 130 -3.06 3.85 -0.24
C SER A 130 -3.74 3.59 1.10
N ASP A 131 -3.85 4.62 1.92
CA ASP A 131 -4.72 4.65 3.11
C ASP A 131 -6.15 5.18 2.83
N GLY A 132 -6.46 5.46 1.56
CA GLY A 132 -7.78 5.83 1.07
C GLY A 132 -7.98 7.33 0.76
N ASP A 133 -6.99 8.19 0.99
CA ASP A 133 -7.14 9.65 0.85
C ASP A 133 -6.74 10.26 -0.51
N GLY A 134 -6.28 9.46 -1.47
CA GLY A 134 -5.85 9.86 -2.83
C GLY A 134 -6.93 10.36 -3.79
N ALA A 135 -8.12 10.67 -3.27
CA ALA A 135 -9.22 11.37 -3.94
C ALA A 135 -9.60 10.78 -5.33
N GLU A 136 -9.72 11.64 -6.35
CA GLU A 136 -10.21 11.24 -7.68
C GLU A 136 -9.27 10.30 -8.43
N HIS A 137 -7.96 10.38 -8.18
CA HIS A 137 -6.97 9.55 -8.86
C HIS A 137 -7.04 8.10 -8.37
N LEU A 138 -7.19 7.92 -7.06
CA LEU A 138 -7.43 6.60 -6.48
C LEU A 138 -8.74 5.98 -6.98
N GLN A 139 -9.79 6.80 -7.12
CA GLN A 139 -11.06 6.35 -7.71
C GLN A 139 -10.89 5.88 -9.17
N GLN A 140 -10.15 6.62 -10.00
CA GLN A 140 -9.89 6.23 -11.40
C GLN A 140 -9.10 4.92 -11.50
N ALA A 141 -8.14 4.70 -10.58
CA ALA A 141 -7.42 3.44 -10.49
C ALA A 141 -8.34 2.27 -10.16
N ALA A 142 -9.25 2.45 -9.19
CA ALA A 142 -10.24 1.45 -8.81
C ALA A 142 -11.23 1.13 -9.95
N GLU A 143 -11.72 2.14 -10.67
CA GLU A 143 -12.59 1.97 -11.85
C GLU A 143 -11.87 1.26 -13.00
N SER A 144 -10.56 1.46 -13.12
CA SER A 144 -9.69 0.75 -14.08
C SER A 144 -9.28 -0.65 -13.60
N SER A 145 -9.83 -1.12 -12.48
CA SER A 145 -9.53 -2.43 -11.86
C SER A 145 -8.05 -2.62 -11.50
N VAL A 146 -7.31 -1.53 -11.28
CA VAL A 146 -5.96 -1.60 -10.72
C VAL A 146 -6.05 -2.22 -9.32
N HIS A 147 -5.10 -3.11 -8.99
CA HIS A 147 -5.06 -3.72 -7.67
C HIS A 147 -4.75 -2.67 -6.60
N ILE A 148 -5.48 -2.68 -5.48
CA ILE A 148 -5.27 -1.71 -4.40
C ILE A 148 -4.72 -2.42 -3.16
N VAL A 149 -3.55 -1.98 -2.70
CA VAL A 149 -3.01 -2.33 -1.40
C VAL A 149 -3.55 -1.31 -0.41
N LEU A 150 -4.69 -1.62 0.20
CA LEU A 150 -5.41 -0.73 1.08
C LEU A 150 -4.87 -0.81 2.51
N HIS A 151 -4.62 0.34 3.12
CA HIS A 151 -4.01 0.45 4.45
C HIS A 151 -5.01 0.91 5.51
N ALA A 152 -5.08 0.16 6.62
CA ALA A 152 -5.82 0.55 7.81
C ALA A 152 -5.03 1.58 8.62
N HIS A 153 -5.14 2.86 8.25
CA HIS A 153 -4.55 3.96 9.00
C HIS A 153 -5.49 4.43 10.12
N GLY A 154 -4.95 4.77 11.30
CA GLY A 154 -5.76 5.19 12.46
C GLY A 154 -6.59 6.45 12.24
N ASP A 155 -6.09 7.40 11.45
CA ASP A 155 -6.79 8.65 11.14
C ASP A 155 -7.83 8.52 10.01
N ASN A 156 -7.75 7.46 9.19
CA ASN A 156 -8.54 7.32 7.96
C ASN A 156 -9.58 6.18 8.03
N LEU A 157 -9.99 5.79 9.25
CA LEU A 157 -10.93 4.69 9.45
C LEU A 157 -12.25 4.90 8.70
N GLU A 158 -12.87 6.07 8.86
CA GLU A 158 -14.10 6.42 8.16
C GLU A 158 -13.85 6.51 6.65
N THR A 159 -12.75 7.14 6.24
CA THR A 159 -12.34 7.32 4.85
C THR A 159 -12.27 5.99 4.08
N TRP A 160 -11.50 5.01 4.55
CA TRP A 160 -11.37 3.74 3.82
C TRP A 160 -12.67 2.93 3.85
N ASN A 161 -13.48 3.06 4.90
CA ASN A 161 -14.75 2.33 5.01
C ASN A 161 -15.81 2.89 4.04
N GLU A 162 -15.93 4.20 3.94
CA GLU A 162 -16.78 4.87 2.94
C GLU A 162 -16.32 4.55 1.52
N LEU A 163 -15.01 4.57 1.28
CA LEU A 163 -14.41 4.22 -0.01
C LEU A 163 -14.74 2.78 -0.40
N CYS A 164 -14.57 1.82 0.51
CA CYS A 164 -14.94 0.42 0.28
C CYS A 164 -16.45 0.26 0.04
N THR A 165 -17.29 0.99 0.78
CA THR A 165 -18.74 0.98 0.59
C THR A 165 -19.12 1.49 -0.80
N LYS A 166 -18.49 2.59 -1.24
CA LYS A 166 -18.67 3.14 -2.59
C LYS A 166 -18.21 2.14 -3.65
N TRP A 167 -17.01 1.58 -3.51
CA TRP A 167 -16.48 0.61 -4.48
C TRP A 167 -17.32 -0.65 -4.57
N ALA A 168 -17.82 -1.16 -3.45
CA ALA A 168 -18.71 -2.32 -3.42
C ALA A 168 -19.99 -2.13 -4.26
N SER A 169 -20.44 -0.88 -4.45
CA SER A 169 -21.58 -0.55 -5.30
C SER A 169 -21.27 -0.47 -6.81
N MET A 170 -19.98 -0.50 -7.20
CA MET A 170 -19.56 -0.45 -8.60
C MET A 170 -19.85 -1.77 -9.31
N LYS A 171 -19.92 -1.76 -10.65
CA LYS A 171 -20.11 -2.99 -11.43
C LYS A 171 -18.97 -3.99 -11.22
N SER A 172 -17.73 -3.51 -11.31
CA SER A 172 -16.50 -4.24 -10.99
C SER A 172 -15.82 -3.56 -9.82
N VAL A 173 -15.17 -4.35 -8.96
CA VAL A 173 -14.37 -3.85 -7.84
C VAL A 173 -12.88 -4.04 -8.10
N PRO A 174 -12.01 -3.17 -7.58
CA PRO A 174 -10.58 -3.47 -7.56
C PRO A 174 -10.32 -4.73 -6.74
N SER A 175 -9.31 -5.49 -7.14
CA SER A 175 -8.77 -6.54 -6.27
C SER A 175 -7.95 -5.92 -5.13
N LEU A 176 -7.95 -6.55 -3.96
CA LEU A 176 -7.39 -5.96 -2.74
C LEU A 176 -6.32 -6.82 -2.08
N THR A 177 -5.31 -6.16 -1.56
CA THR A 177 -4.46 -6.63 -0.47
C THR A 177 -4.63 -5.65 0.70
N LEU A 178 -4.73 -6.16 1.93
CA LEU A 178 -5.01 -5.34 3.11
C LEU A 178 -3.76 -5.24 4.00
N THR A 179 -3.45 -4.03 4.46
CA THR A 179 -2.27 -3.76 5.29
C THR A 179 -2.59 -2.90 6.51
N HIS A 180 -1.71 -2.89 7.52
CA HIS A 180 -1.80 -2.06 8.73
C HIS A 180 -0.39 -1.68 9.24
N GLN A 181 -0.31 -0.88 10.31
CA GLN A 181 0.98 -0.40 10.88
C GLN A 181 1.08 -0.62 12.40
N THR A 182 0.66 -1.80 12.87
CA THR A 182 0.70 -2.17 14.30
C THR A 182 1.55 -3.41 14.54
N ARG A 183 1.94 -3.64 15.80
CA ARG A 183 2.62 -4.88 16.23
C ARG A 183 1.68 -6.06 16.47
N THR A 184 0.36 -5.83 16.45
CA THR A 184 -0.61 -6.90 16.61
C THR A 184 -0.56 -7.81 15.38
N THR A 185 -0.49 -9.12 15.59
CA THR A 185 -0.64 -10.08 14.49
C THR A 185 -2.11 -10.27 14.16
N PHE A 186 -2.46 -10.08 12.90
CA PHE A 186 -3.76 -10.38 12.32
C PHE A 186 -3.65 -11.57 11.36
N SER A 187 -4.78 -12.20 11.02
CA SER A 187 -4.79 -13.36 10.12
C SER A 187 -4.80 -12.94 8.66
N GLU A 188 -5.51 -11.86 8.33
CA GLU A 188 -5.89 -11.51 6.95
C GLU A 188 -5.32 -10.18 6.46
N ILE A 189 -4.65 -9.42 7.34
CA ILE A 189 -4.04 -8.13 7.04
C ILE A 189 -2.59 -8.15 7.51
N HIS A 190 -1.69 -7.51 6.77
CA HIS A 190 -0.24 -7.60 7.00
C HIS A 190 0.38 -6.23 7.30
N ASN A 191 1.39 -6.17 8.18
CA ASN A 191 2.18 -4.96 8.37
C ASN A 191 3.48 -5.05 7.55
N PRO A 192 3.56 -4.35 6.39
CA PRO A 192 4.78 -4.35 5.59
C PRO A 192 5.90 -3.47 6.18
N GLY A 193 5.58 -2.58 7.12
CA GLY A 193 6.43 -1.45 7.52
C GLY A 193 6.09 -0.15 6.78
N GLY A 194 6.88 0.90 7.02
CA GLY A 194 6.67 2.23 6.45
C GLY A 194 5.52 3.00 7.11
N PHE A 195 5.44 4.30 6.83
CA PHE A 195 4.47 5.20 7.47
C PHE A 195 3.73 6.13 6.50
N THR A 196 4.38 6.63 5.45
CA THR A 196 3.73 7.36 4.35
C THR A 196 3.43 6.39 3.20
N ASP A 197 2.53 6.71 2.27
CA ASP A 197 2.22 5.78 1.17
C ASP A 197 3.44 5.47 0.29
N GLY A 198 4.38 6.42 0.16
CA GLY A 198 5.60 6.26 -0.62
C GLY A 198 6.55 5.20 -0.06
N ASP A 199 6.97 5.35 1.21
CA ASP A 199 7.82 4.36 1.88
C ASP A 199 7.05 3.06 2.18
N ARG A 200 5.75 3.12 2.47
CA ARG A 200 4.89 1.93 2.59
C ARG A 200 4.88 1.11 1.31
N ALA A 201 4.89 1.75 0.13
CA ALA A 201 4.97 1.03 -1.13
C ALA A 201 6.30 0.27 -1.28
N LEU A 202 7.42 0.87 -0.88
CA LEU A 202 8.73 0.21 -0.89
C LEU A 202 8.80 -0.95 0.12
N CYS A 203 8.30 -0.72 1.34
CA CYS A 203 8.16 -1.73 2.38
C CYS A 203 7.31 -2.92 1.91
N PHE A 204 6.20 -2.66 1.22
CA PHE A 204 5.33 -3.68 0.64
C PHE A 204 6.03 -4.50 -0.45
N LEU A 205 6.80 -3.86 -1.33
CA LEU A 205 7.59 -4.59 -2.32
C LEU A 205 8.66 -5.48 -1.66
N HIS A 206 9.33 -4.98 -0.63
CA HIS A 206 10.27 -5.77 0.15
C HIS A 206 9.58 -6.96 0.84
N SER A 207 8.40 -6.77 1.43
CA SER A 207 7.64 -7.88 2.05
C SER A 207 7.13 -8.88 1.01
N MET A 208 6.91 -8.48 -0.24
CA MET A 208 6.65 -9.41 -1.37
C MET A 208 7.88 -10.19 -1.84
N GLY A 209 9.04 -9.96 -1.22
CA GLY A 209 10.30 -10.63 -1.48
C GLY A 209 11.08 -10.07 -2.67
N LEU A 210 10.82 -8.82 -3.08
CA LEU A 210 11.61 -8.17 -4.12
C LEU A 210 12.92 -7.61 -3.55
N ASP A 211 13.98 -7.73 -4.36
CA ASP A 211 15.21 -6.98 -4.15
C ASP A 211 15.01 -5.54 -4.66
N LEU A 212 14.94 -4.60 -3.71
CA LEU A 212 14.70 -3.19 -4.02
C LEU A 212 15.85 -2.53 -4.80
N MET A 213 17.02 -3.16 -4.93
CA MET A 213 18.11 -2.65 -5.78
C MET A 213 17.73 -2.58 -7.27
N HIS A 214 16.68 -3.28 -7.69
CA HIS A 214 16.17 -3.27 -9.06
C HIS A 214 14.91 -2.41 -9.24
N VAL A 215 14.52 -1.67 -8.21
CA VAL A 215 13.34 -0.78 -8.21
C VAL A 215 13.81 0.66 -8.34
N GLU A 216 13.23 1.41 -9.26
CA GLU A 216 13.49 2.85 -9.39
C GLU A 216 12.42 3.65 -8.67
N CYS A 217 12.78 4.75 -8.01
CA CYS A 217 11.80 5.65 -7.38
C CYS A 217 11.67 6.95 -8.17
N LEU A 218 10.44 7.38 -8.44
CA LEU A 218 10.11 8.62 -9.13
C LEU A 218 9.38 9.56 -8.17
N GLY A 219 9.80 10.83 -8.09
CA GLY A 219 9.08 11.84 -7.33
C GLY A 219 9.21 11.73 -5.80
N PHE A 220 10.26 11.08 -5.30
CA PHE A 220 10.57 11.01 -3.87
C PHE A 220 11.43 12.21 -3.47
N SER A 221 10.76 13.31 -3.09
CA SER A 221 11.40 14.54 -2.59
C SER A 221 11.11 14.75 -1.11
N THR A 222 12.04 15.39 -0.41
CA THR A 222 11.86 15.81 0.99
C THR A 222 11.73 17.32 1.17
N GLN A 223 11.84 18.08 0.07
CA GLN A 223 11.94 19.53 0.12
C GLN A 223 10.65 20.24 -0.29
N GLU A 224 9.77 19.55 -1.00
CA GLU A 224 8.52 20.10 -1.49
C GLU A 224 7.37 19.11 -1.30
N VAL A 225 6.17 19.64 -1.04
CA VAL A 225 4.96 18.84 -1.04
C VAL A 225 4.58 18.57 -2.49
N GLY A 226 4.60 17.29 -2.86
CA GLY A 226 4.30 16.88 -4.23
C GLY A 226 2.86 17.17 -4.64
N MET A 227 2.66 17.51 -5.92
CA MET A 227 1.36 17.91 -6.47
C MET A 227 0.26 16.84 -6.37
N TRP A 228 0.65 15.57 -6.20
CA TRP A 228 -0.27 14.44 -6.03
C TRP A 228 -0.51 14.06 -4.57
N SER A 229 -0.06 14.90 -3.63
CA SER A 229 -0.35 14.70 -2.21
C SER A 229 -1.83 15.01 -1.95
N GLY A 230 -2.50 14.19 -1.14
CA GLY A 230 -3.80 14.51 -0.58
C GLY A 230 -3.80 15.81 0.24
N ALA A 231 -4.99 16.22 0.69
CA ALA A 231 -5.16 17.44 1.48
C ALA A 231 -4.32 17.36 2.77
N THR A 232 -3.34 18.27 2.93
CA THR A 232 -2.37 18.16 4.02
C THR A 232 -1.92 19.52 4.54
N ASN A 233 -1.44 19.56 5.78
CA ASN A 233 -0.72 20.70 6.32
C ASN A 233 0.73 20.67 5.79
N PRO A 234 1.18 21.68 5.03
CA PRO A 234 2.49 21.63 4.38
C PRO A 234 3.67 21.46 5.35
N VAL A 235 3.62 22.06 6.53
CA VAL A 235 4.71 21.98 7.52
C VAL A 235 4.80 20.57 8.08
N ALA A 236 3.68 20.03 8.57
CA ALA A 236 3.64 18.66 9.09
C ALA A 236 3.98 17.63 8.00
N LYS A 237 3.60 17.90 6.73
CA LYS A 237 3.96 17.03 5.60
C LYS A 237 5.46 17.01 5.35
N LEU A 238 6.15 18.15 5.39
CA LEU A 238 7.61 18.20 5.23
C LEU A 238 8.33 17.41 6.32
N ASP A 239 7.86 17.48 7.57
CA ASP A 239 8.40 16.67 8.66
C ASP A 239 8.18 15.16 8.40
N LYS A 240 6.97 14.76 7.95
CA LYS A 240 6.69 13.38 7.54
C LYS A 240 7.58 12.90 6.38
N LEU A 241 7.96 13.78 5.46
CA LEU A 241 8.88 13.42 4.36
C LEU A 241 10.30 13.13 4.85
N GLN A 242 10.73 13.70 5.98
CA GLN A 242 12.00 13.30 6.61
C GLN A 242 11.93 11.85 7.13
N TRP A 243 10.78 11.42 7.63
CA TRP A 243 10.56 10.02 8.02
C TRP A 243 10.51 9.07 6.83
N MET A 244 9.92 9.49 5.71
CA MET A 244 10.00 8.73 4.45
C MET A 244 11.47 8.53 4.03
N LYS A 245 12.31 9.59 4.12
CA LYS A 245 13.75 9.49 3.87
C LYS A 245 14.43 8.50 4.81
N GLU A 246 14.13 8.54 6.11
CA GLU A 246 14.68 7.60 7.08
C GLU A 246 14.28 6.15 6.77
N ALA A 247 13.02 5.90 6.40
CA ALA A 247 12.57 4.59 5.96
C ALA A 247 13.33 4.09 4.72
N MET A 248 13.53 4.96 3.73
CA MET A 248 14.33 4.64 2.54
C MET A 248 15.79 4.32 2.86
N ILE A 249 16.39 5.00 3.84
CA ILE A 249 17.74 4.69 4.34
C ILE A 249 17.77 3.30 4.98
N ARG A 250 16.81 2.97 5.85
CA ARG A 250 16.69 1.65 6.48
C ARG A 250 16.46 0.51 5.47
N LEU A 251 15.80 0.82 4.36
CA LEU A 251 15.60 -0.09 3.23
C LEU A 251 16.81 -0.18 2.26
N GLY A 252 17.85 0.64 2.45
CA GLY A 252 19.02 0.67 1.54
C GLY A 252 18.79 1.42 0.21
N VAL A 253 17.64 2.07 0.04
CA VAL A 253 17.22 2.77 -1.20
C VAL A 253 17.29 4.29 -1.10
N GLY A 254 17.93 4.83 -0.06
CA GLY A 254 18.06 6.28 0.16
C GLY A 254 18.75 7.04 -0.99
N HIS A 255 19.45 6.35 -1.89
CA HIS A 255 20.09 6.94 -3.07
C HIS A 255 19.09 7.40 -4.16
N HIS A 256 17.82 6.97 -4.10
CA HIS A 256 16.79 7.46 -5.02
C HIS A 256 16.11 8.77 -4.57
N LEU A 257 16.47 9.31 -3.40
CA LEU A 257 15.92 10.58 -2.94
C LEU A 257 16.37 11.73 -3.84
N ILE A 258 15.40 12.56 -4.25
CA ILE A 258 15.66 13.79 -4.98
C ILE A 258 16.23 14.82 -3.99
N ASN A 259 17.50 15.14 -4.15
CA ASN A 259 18.13 16.26 -3.48
C ASN A 259 18.19 17.41 -4.49
N TYR A 260 17.53 18.53 -4.19
CA TYR A 260 17.84 19.78 -4.87
C TYR A 260 19.02 20.42 -4.13
N ASP A 261 20.10 20.67 -4.86
CA ASP A 261 21.26 21.46 -4.42
C ASP A 261 20.92 22.96 -4.30
#